data_AF-A0A017RYP3-F1
#
_entry.id   AF-A0A017RYP3-F1
#
_cell.length_a   1.000
_cell.length_b   1.000
_cell.length_c   1.000
_cell.angle_alpha   90.00
_cell.angle_beta   90.00
_cell.angle_gamma   90.00
#
_symmetry.space_group_name_H-M   'P 1'
#
loop_
_entity.id
_entity.type
_entity.pdbx_description
1 polymer ?
#
loop_
_entity_poly.entity_id
_entity_poly.type
_entity_poly.pdbx_seq_one_letter_code
_entity_poly.pdbx_strand_id
1 'polypeptide(L)'
;MPYSPWGPMIGRTLKQNQAVRRTPSMLNKDEEENLIQQGEIFGALWHYRSLKSKMVETINWGLKGGKKRPENLIECEAEYEAAVTVLKDQARVLERFSKMSTENVHEPGRGDPSEDQGAQPIYPEE
;
A
#
# COMPACT_ATOMS: atom_id res chain seq x y z
N MET A 1 -0.66 10.24 15.81
CA MET A 1 0.79 9.99 15.83
C MET A 1 1.26 9.88 14.39
N PRO A 2 2.10 10.80 13.87
CA PRO A 2 2.89 10.46 12.69
C PRO A 2 3.69 9.19 13.03
N TYR A 3 3.91 8.30 12.07
CA TYR A 3 4.67 7.04 12.24
C TYR A 3 3.94 5.84 12.84
N SER A 4 2.64 5.90 13.14
CA SER A 4 1.93 4.67 13.53
C SER A 4 1.89 3.65 12.37
N PRO A 5 2.16 2.35 12.62
CA PRO A 5 2.07 1.32 11.60
C PRO A 5 0.59 0.92 11.40
N TRP A 6 -0.02 1.41 10.32
CA TRP A 6 -1.47 1.29 10.10
C TRP A 6 -1.92 -0.16 9.86
N GLY A 7 -1.16 -0.98 9.13
CA GLY A 7 -1.47 -2.40 8.95
C GLY A 7 -1.65 -3.15 10.26
N PRO A 8 -0.64 -3.18 11.16
CA PRO A 8 -0.75 -3.78 12.48
C PRO A 8 -1.87 -3.21 13.35
N MET A 9 -2.18 -1.91 13.23
CA MET A 9 -3.34 -1.32 13.90
C MET A 9 -4.66 -1.90 13.38
N ILE A 10 -4.83 -1.96 12.05
CA ILE A 10 -6.02 -2.54 11.42
C ILE A 10 -6.16 -4.01 11.81
N GLY A 11 -5.10 -4.81 11.73
CA GLY A 11 -5.13 -6.22 12.13
C GLY A 11 -5.54 -6.40 13.60
N ARG A 12 -5.04 -5.56 14.50
CA ARG A 12 -5.48 -5.57 15.91
C ARG A 12 -6.96 -5.20 16.05
N THR A 13 -7.40 -4.15 15.37
CA THR A 13 -8.79 -3.66 15.41
C THR A 13 -9.75 -4.72 14.87
N LEU A 14 -9.41 -5.42 13.79
CA LEU A 14 -10.20 -6.52 13.23
C LEU A 14 -10.35 -7.65 14.25
N LYS A 15 -9.26 -8.07 14.91
CA LYS A 15 -9.29 -9.11 15.97
C LYS A 15 -10.11 -8.73 17.20
N GLN A 16 -10.23 -7.44 17.48
CA GLN A 16 -11.01 -6.92 18.61
C GLN A 16 -12.48 -6.64 18.25
N ASN A 17 -12.83 -6.63 16.95
CA ASN A 17 -14.17 -6.33 16.48
C ASN A 17 -15.17 -7.45 16.83
N GLN A 18 -16.20 -7.14 17.62
CA GLN A 18 -17.18 -8.13 18.06
C GLN A 18 -18.03 -8.71 16.91
N ALA A 19 -18.31 -7.94 15.86
CA ALA A 19 -19.11 -8.41 14.73
C ALA A 19 -18.33 -9.44 13.90
N VAL A 20 -17.05 -9.16 13.62
CA VAL A 20 -16.13 -10.10 12.95
C VAL A 20 -15.97 -11.39 13.78
N ARG A 21 -15.82 -11.26 15.10
CA ARG A 21 -15.71 -12.43 16.00
C ARG A 21 -16.98 -13.28 16.07
N ARG A 22 -18.16 -12.67 15.95
CA ARG A 22 -19.46 -13.37 16.02
C ARG A 22 -19.87 -13.98 14.68
N THR A 23 -19.30 -13.49 13.59
CA THR A 23 -19.66 -13.93 12.23
C THR A 23 -18.39 -14.24 11.44
N PRO A 24 -17.79 -15.44 11.61
CA PRO A 24 -16.53 -15.80 10.98
C PRO A 24 -16.56 -15.78 9.45
N SER A 25 -17.74 -15.84 8.83
CA SER A 25 -17.92 -15.70 7.39
C SER A 25 -17.79 -14.27 6.86
N MET A 26 -17.73 -13.26 7.73
CA MET A 26 -17.56 -11.85 7.33
C MET A 26 -16.12 -11.49 6.96
N LEU A 27 -15.15 -12.30 7.39
CA LEU A 27 -13.74 -12.03 7.14
C LEU A 27 -12.98 -13.35 7.11
N ASN A 28 -12.57 -13.77 5.93
CA ASN A 28 -11.61 -14.87 5.80
C ASN A 28 -10.16 -14.35 5.94
N LYS A 29 -9.19 -15.28 6.01
CA LYS A 29 -7.78 -14.92 6.20
C LYS A 29 -7.23 -14.06 5.06
N ASP A 30 -7.60 -14.37 3.82
CA ASP A 30 -7.11 -13.65 2.64
C ASP A 30 -7.63 -12.20 2.63
N GLU A 31 -8.88 -11.98 3.06
CA GLU A 31 -9.47 -10.66 3.23
C GLU A 31 -8.84 -9.88 4.39
N GLU A 32 -8.56 -10.55 5.52
CA GLU A 32 -7.84 -9.94 6.66
C GLU A 32 -6.44 -9.46 6.22
N GLU A 33 -5.70 -10.33 5.52
CA GLU A 33 -4.36 -10.02 5.02
C GLU A 33 -4.40 -8.87 4.00
N ASN A 34 -5.35 -8.88 3.07
CA ASN A 34 -5.54 -7.80 2.10
C ASN A 34 -5.86 -6.46 2.80
N LEU A 35 -6.74 -6.45 3.80
CA LEU A 35 -7.06 -5.22 4.56
C LEU A 35 -5.86 -4.69 5.34
N ILE A 36 -5.08 -5.58 5.96
CA ILE A 36 -3.84 -5.21 6.64
C ILE A 36 -2.87 -4.58 5.63
N GLN A 37 -2.67 -5.22 4.48
CA GLN A 37 -1.80 -4.75 3.41
C GLN A 37 -2.23 -3.38 2.87
N GLN A 38 -3.52 -3.18 2.59
CA GLN A 38 -4.06 -1.88 2.20
C GLN A 38 -3.79 -0.84 3.29
N GLY A 39 -3.96 -1.20 4.55
CA GLY A 39 -3.59 -0.37 5.70
C GLY A 39 -2.14 0.09 5.67
N GLU A 40 -1.20 -0.81 5.37
CA GLU A 40 0.22 -0.48 5.25
C GLU A 40 0.48 0.49 4.10
N ILE A 41 -0.13 0.26 2.93
CA ILE A 41 0.00 1.14 1.76
C ILE A 41 -0.53 2.54 2.07
N PHE A 42 -1.77 2.63 2.58
CA PHE A 42 -2.40 3.91 2.92
C PHE A 42 -1.63 4.65 4.01
N GLY A 43 -1.18 3.94 5.05
CA GLY A 43 -0.35 4.52 6.10
C GLY A 43 0.95 5.09 5.54
N ALA A 44 1.64 4.34 4.67
CA ALA A 44 2.89 4.78 4.05
C ALA A 44 2.69 6.01 3.16
N LEU A 45 1.65 6.04 2.31
CA LEU A 45 1.31 7.21 1.48
C LEU A 45 1.00 8.44 2.34
N TRP A 46 0.19 8.27 3.38
CA TRP A 46 -0.19 9.35 4.28
C TRP A 46 1.02 9.95 4.99
N HIS A 47 1.85 9.09 5.62
CA HIS A 47 3.05 9.54 6.32
C HIS A 47 4.05 10.19 5.37
N TYR A 48 4.24 9.62 4.18
CA TYR A 48 5.10 10.21 3.14
C TYR A 48 4.64 11.61 2.76
N ARG A 49 3.36 11.77 2.44
CA ARG A 49 2.78 13.08 2.08
C ARG A 49 2.90 14.09 3.22
N SER A 50 2.48 13.71 4.41
CA SER A 50 2.43 14.61 5.58
C SER A 50 3.83 15.09 5.96
N LEU A 51 4.78 14.17 6.05
CA LEU A 51 6.16 14.48 6.43
C LEU A 51 6.86 15.30 5.35
N LYS A 52 6.66 14.97 4.07
CA LYS A 52 7.22 15.75 2.95
C LYS A 52 6.65 17.17 2.91
N SER A 53 5.37 17.37 3.19
CA SER A 53 4.78 18.72 3.33
C SER A 53 5.47 19.50 4.43
N LYS A 54 5.60 18.90 5.63
CA LYS A 54 6.26 19.53 6.77
C LYS A 54 7.73 19.90 6.48
N MET A 55 8.47 19.05 5.78
CA MET A 55 9.85 19.34 5.37
C MET A 55 9.92 20.51 4.38
N VAL A 56 9.05 20.53 3.36
CA VAL A 56 8.98 21.61 2.37
C VAL A 56 8.54 22.92 3.01
N GLU A 57 7.56 22.90 3.91
CA GLU A 57 7.13 24.05 4.71
C GLU A 57 8.29 24.60 5.56
N THR A 58 9.09 23.72 6.17
CA THR A 58 10.26 24.12 6.96
C THR A 58 11.29 24.84 6.11
N ILE A 59 11.64 24.29 4.93
CA ILE A 59 12.58 24.94 4.00
C ILE A 59 12.03 26.28 3.51
N ASN A 60 10.77 26.31 3.07
CA ASN A 60 10.14 27.52 2.57
C ASN A 60 10.11 28.63 3.61
N TRP A 61 9.84 28.29 4.88
CA TRP A 61 9.91 29.25 5.97
C TRP A 61 11.35 29.72 6.22
N GLY A 62 12.34 28.82 6.19
CA GLY A 62 13.75 29.17 6.32
C GLY A 62 14.23 30.15 5.24
N LEU A 63 13.72 30.01 4.01
CA LEU A 63 14.06 30.91 2.89
C LEU A 63 13.33 32.26 2.95
N LYS A 64 12.03 32.26 3.30
CA LYS A 64 11.20 33.48 3.31
C LYS A 64 11.33 34.29 4.60
N GLY A 65 11.65 33.64 5.70
CA GLY A 65 11.55 34.19 7.05
C GLY A 65 10.11 34.53 7.44
N GLY A 66 9.96 35.15 8.60
CA GLY A 66 8.66 35.62 9.10
C GLY A 66 8.74 36.10 10.54
N LYS A 67 7.78 36.91 10.97
CA LYS A 67 7.73 37.44 12.34
C LYS A 67 7.45 36.36 13.39
N LYS A 68 6.71 35.31 13.03
CA LYS A 68 6.39 34.18 13.91
C LYS A 68 6.62 32.88 13.16
N ARG A 69 7.37 31.97 13.80
CA ARG A 69 7.61 30.62 13.29
C ARG A 69 6.37 29.74 13.54
N PRO A 70 5.85 29.02 12.53
CA PRO A 70 4.80 28.02 12.74
C PRO A 70 5.27 26.89 13.67
N GLU A 71 4.40 26.44 14.56
CA GLU A 71 4.69 25.43 15.60
C GLU A 71 4.89 24.02 15.01
N ASN A 72 4.39 23.78 13.79
CA ASN A 72 4.42 22.48 13.16
C ASN A 72 5.69 22.21 12.32
N LEU A 73 6.70 23.08 12.34
CA LEU A 73 7.94 22.91 11.55
C LEU A 73 8.95 21.96 12.22
N ILE A 74 9.97 21.57 11.47
CA ILE A 74 11.09 20.74 11.98
C ILE A 74 12.08 21.65 12.71
N GLU A 75 12.41 21.34 13.96
CA GLU A 75 13.10 22.26 14.87
C GLU A 75 14.62 22.29 14.64
N CYS A 76 15.21 21.16 14.24
CA CYS A 76 16.66 21.04 14.09
C CYS A 76 17.07 20.11 12.94
N GLU A 77 18.36 20.12 12.62
CA GLU A 77 18.95 19.27 11.57
C GLU A 77 18.75 17.78 11.84
N ALA A 78 18.96 17.33 13.09
CA ALA A 78 18.76 15.93 13.47
C ALA A 78 17.33 15.44 13.22
N GLU A 79 16.31 16.26 13.50
CA GLU A 79 14.92 15.93 13.17
C GLU A 79 14.68 15.88 11.66
N TYR A 80 15.37 16.72 10.89
CA TYR A 80 15.26 16.73 9.43
C TYR A 80 15.89 15.46 8.82
N GLU A 81 17.06 15.04 9.30
CA GLU A 81 17.71 13.80 8.89
C GLU A 81 16.87 12.56 9.27
N ALA A 82 16.27 12.57 10.46
CA ALA A 82 15.32 11.54 10.87
C ALA A 82 14.11 11.51 9.92
N ALA A 83 13.57 12.67 9.56
CA ALA A 83 12.46 12.77 8.60
C ALA A 83 12.82 12.22 7.21
N VAL A 84 14.04 12.51 6.71
CA VAL A 84 14.56 11.92 5.46
C VAL A 84 14.61 10.39 5.55
N THR A 85 15.11 9.86 6.66
CA THR A 85 15.22 8.41 6.88
C THR A 85 13.85 7.76 6.85
N VAL A 86 12.88 8.34 7.57
CA VAL A 86 11.49 7.85 7.56
C VAL A 86 10.89 7.91 6.16
N LEU A 87 11.08 9.00 5.41
CA LEU A 87 10.58 9.09 4.02
C LEU A 87 11.15 8.00 3.12
N LYS A 88 12.44 7.68 3.26
CA LYS A 88 13.08 6.58 2.52
C LYS A 88 12.45 5.24 2.88
N ASP A 89 12.16 4.99 4.14
CA ASP A 89 11.52 3.75 4.57
C ASP A 89 10.07 3.65 4.07
N GLN A 90 9.29 4.74 4.11
CA GLN A 90 7.96 4.75 3.51
C GLN A 90 8.01 4.52 1.99
N ALA A 91 8.98 5.13 1.29
CA ALA A 91 9.16 4.90 -0.15
C ALA A 91 9.49 3.44 -0.46
N ARG A 92 10.35 2.78 0.33
CA ARG A 92 10.66 1.36 0.19
C ARG A 92 9.44 0.46 0.38
N VAL A 93 8.57 0.79 1.33
CA VAL A 93 7.30 0.07 1.51
C VAL A 93 6.46 0.19 0.24
N LEU A 94 6.30 1.39 -0.30
CA LEU A 94 5.52 1.63 -1.53
C LEU A 94 6.14 0.97 -2.77
N GLU A 95 7.47 0.97 -2.90
CA GLU A 95 8.16 0.29 -4.00
C GLU A 95 7.94 -1.22 -3.99
N ARG A 96 7.97 -1.86 -2.81
CA ARG A 96 7.69 -3.31 -2.68
C ARG A 96 6.31 -3.64 -3.21
N PHE A 97 5.31 -2.84 -2.88
CA PHE A 97 3.94 -3.04 -3.36
C PHE A 97 3.78 -2.78 -4.86
N SER A 98 4.47 -1.78 -5.41
CA SER A 98 4.47 -1.54 -6.84
C SER A 98 5.04 -2.73 -7.62
N LYS A 99 6.13 -3.35 -7.12
CA LYS A 99 6.77 -4.50 -7.77
C LYS A 99 5.88 -5.76 -7.71
N MET A 100 5.27 -6.04 -6.57
CA MET A 100 4.30 -7.13 -6.42
C MET A 100 3.10 -6.96 -7.37
N SER A 101 2.62 -5.74 -7.56
CA SER A 101 1.50 -5.46 -8.48
C SER A 101 1.88 -5.71 -9.94
N THR A 102 3.14 -5.44 -10.34
CA THR A 102 3.61 -5.69 -11.71
C THR A 102 3.93 -7.15 -12.01
N GLU A 103 4.38 -7.93 -11.02
CA GLU A 103 4.64 -9.37 -11.18
C GLU A 103 3.35 -10.17 -11.36
N ASN A 104 2.25 -9.77 -10.70
CA ASN A 104 0.94 -10.41 -10.83
C ASN A 104 0.20 -10.11 -12.14
N VAL A 105 0.68 -9.16 -12.96
CA VAL A 105 0.10 -8.83 -14.27
C VAL A 105 0.79 -9.61 -15.41
N HIS A 106 1.87 -10.35 -15.09
CA HIS A 106 2.62 -11.16 -16.05
C HIS A 106 2.26 -12.65 -15.93
N GLU A 107 0.96 -12.99 -15.96
CA GLU A 107 0.57 -14.31 -16.47
C GLU A 107 0.56 -14.24 -18.01
N PRO A 108 1.52 -14.88 -18.71
CA PRO A 108 1.28 -15.17 -20.11
C PRO A 108 0.15 -16.19 -20.14
N GLY A 109 -0.99 -15.78 -20.70
CA GLY A 109 -2.02 -16.71 -21.10
C GLY A 109 -1.37 -17.84 -21.89
N ARG A 110 -1.37 -19.06 -21.34
CA ARG A 110 -1.12 -20.27 -22.10
C ARG A 110 -2.26 -20.39 -23.11
N GLY A 111 -2.06 -19.82 -24.29
CA GLY A 111 -2.63 -20.41 -25.48
C GLY A 111 -1.96 -21.75 -25.66
N ASP A 112 -2.74 -22.83 -25.56
CA ASP A 112 -2.39 -24.10 -26.19
C ASP A 112 -3.03 -24.12 -27.57
N PRO A 113 -2.26 -24.01 -28.67
CA PRO A 113 -2.76 -24.26 -30.01
C PRO A 113 -2.26 -25.63 -30.46
N SER A 114 -2.86 -26.73 -29.98
CA SER A 114 -2.81 -28.05 -30.66
C SER A 114 -3.46 -29.15 -29.82
N GLU A 115 -4.69 -29.53 -30.19
CA GLU A 115 -5.01 -30.96 -30.31
C GLU A 115 -5.81 -31.16 -31.61
N ASP A 116 -5.06 -31.59 -32.61
CA ASP A 116 -5.52 -32.31 -33.78
C ASP A 116 -6.16 -33.63 -33.33
N GLN A 117 -7.50 -33.71 -33.31
CA GLN A 117 -8.21 -34.99 -33.33
C GLN A 117 -9.48 -34.89 -34.19
N GLY A 118 -9.42 -35.54 -35.35
CA GLY A 118 -10.52 -36.39 -35.81
C GLY A 118 -11.56 -35.72 -36.69
N ALA A 119 -11.24 -35.62 -37.98
CA ALA A 119 -12.27 -35.63 -39.01
C ALA A 119 -13.13 -36.91 -38.90
N GLN A 120 -14.45 -36.76 -38.82
CA GLN A 120 -15.39 -37.77 -39.32
C GLN A 120 -16.45 -37.07 -40.19
N PRO A 121 -16.68 -37.52 -41.43
CA PRO A 121 -17.75 -37.00 -42.26
C PRO A 121 -19.07 -37.69 -41.89
N ILE A 122 -20.09 -36.90 -41.54
CA ILE A 122 -21.48 -37.38 -41.49
C ILE A 122 -22.10 -37.03 -42.84
N TYR A 123 -22.29 -38.02 -43.70
CA TYR A 123 -23.15 -37.89 -44.88
C TYR A 123 -24.63 -37.93 -44.44
N PRO A 124 -25.53 -37.14 -45.05
CA PRO A 124 -26.96 -37.30 -44.85
C PRO A 124 -27.48 -38.50 -45.67
N GLU A 125 -28.20 -39.41 -45.02
CA GLU A 125 -29.03 -40.40 -45.73
C GLU A 125 -30.32 -39.74 -46.25
N GLU A 126 -30.68 -40.04 -47.49
CA GLU A 126 -31.99 -39.78 -48.11
C GLU A 126 -33.05 -40.80 -47.65
#